data_AF-A0A7T9HG73-F1
#
_entry.id   AF-A0A7T9HG73-F1
#
_cell.length_a   1.000
_cell.length_b   1.000
_cell.length_c   1.000
_cell.angle_alpha   90.00
_cell.angle_beta   90.00
_cell.angle_gamma   90.00
#
_symmetry.space_group_name_H-M   'P 1'
#
loop_
_entity.id
_entity.type
_entity.pdbx_description
1 polymer ?
#
loop_
_entity_poly.entity_id
_entity_poly.type
_entity_poly.pdbx_seq_one_letter_code
_entity_poly.pdbx_strand_id
1 'polypeptide(L)'
;MPEVSKTEIGRRFYKLQKEKNVEKAIEKIRQSMGSEWSLYTHGDIEALKYILRECWVFMDRDTWDKISFTRLTGLDLRELISIGKNAAENTINEQKAVQMSEAILFSKK
;
A
#
# COMPACT_ATOMS: atom_id res chain seq x y z
N MET A 1 -1.23 -31.79 20.83
CA MET A 1 -0.96 -30.67 19.91
C MET A 1 -2.29 -30.02 19.58
N PRO A 2 -2.45 -28.69 19.66
CA PRO A 2 -3.67 -28.06 19.18
C PRO A 2 -3.65 -28.09 17.64
N GLU A 3 -4.66 -28.74 17.06
CA GLU A 3 -4.99 -28.66 15.64
C GLU A 3 -5.28 -27.19 15.28
N VAL A 4 -4.40 -26.56 14.50
CA VAL A 4 -4.65 -25.20 14.01
C VAL A 4 -5.82 -25.27 13.04
N SER A 5 -6.92 -24.58 13.37
CA SER A 5 -8.13 -24.61 12.53
C SER A 5 -7.87 -24.09 11.11
N LYS A 6 -8.59 -24.63 10.11
CA LYS A 6 -8.53 -24.14 8.71
C LYS A 6 -8.75 -22.62 8.60
N THR A 7 -9.59 -22.06 9.46
CA THR A 7 -9.85 -20.61 9.56
C THR A 7 -8.61 -19.83 10.00
N GLU A 8 -7.83 -20.37 10.95
CA GLU A 8 -6.58 -19.74 11.36
C GLU A 8 -5.50 -19.83 10.28
N ILE A 9 -5.40 -20.95 9.57
CA ILE A 9 -4.53 -21.10 8.41
C ILE A 9 -4.90 -20.07 7.33
N GLY A 10 -6.19 -19.93 7.01
CA GLY A 10 -6.68 -18.94 6.04
C GLY A 10 -6.34 -17.50 6.43
N ARG A 11 -6.54 -17.12 7.70
CA ARG A 11 -6.18 -15.78 8.22
C ARG A 11 -4.68 -15.51 8.12
N ARG A 12 -3.84 -16.48 8.46
CA ARG A 12 -2.37 -16.36 8.34
C ARG A 12 -1.95 -16.22 6.88
N PHE A 13 -2.54 -17.02 6.00
CA PHE A 13 -2.26 -16.95 4.57
C PHE A 13 -2.65 -15.57 3.99
N TYR A 14 -3.82 -15.05 4.33
CA TYR A 14 -4.26 -13.72 3.91
C TYR A 14 -3.30 -12.61 4.35
N LYS A 15 -2.90 -12.61 5.63
CA LYS A 15 -1.91 -11.66 6.15
C LYS A 15 -0.58 -11.74 5.39
N LEU A 16 -0.08 -12.96 5.13
CA LEU A 16 1.17 -13.16 4.42
C LEU A 16 1.08 -12.69 2.96
N GLN A 17 -0.04 -12.92 2.29
CA GLN A 17 -0.26 -12.40 0.93
C GLN A 17 -0.30 -10.87 0.92
N LYS A 18 -0.97 -10.24 1.88
CA LYS A 18 -1.01 -8.78 2.01
C LYS A 18 0.40 -8.20 2.10
N GLU A 19 1.16 -8.62 3.11
CA GLU A 19 2.51 -8.09 3.33
C GLU A 19 3.43 -8.37 2.14
N LYS A 20 3.37 -9.57 1.56
CA LYS A 20 4.17 -9.92 0.39
C LYS A 20 3.87 -9.02 -0.82
N ASN A 21 2.60 -8.71 -1.08
CA ASN A 21 2.23 -7.88 -2.22
C ASN A 21 2.56 -6.41 -1.99
N VAL A 22 2.40 -5.91 -0.76
CA VAL A 22 2.79 -4.55 -0.39
C VAL A 22 4.30 -4.37 -0.49
N GLU A 23 5.10 -5.31 0.02
CA GLU A 23 6.57 -5.23 -0.10
C GLU A 23 7.04 -5.26 -1.56
N LYS A 24 6.37 -6.05 -2.42
CA LYS A 24 6.63 -6.03 -3.87
C LYS A 24 6.31 -4.68 -4.51
N ALA A 25 5.22 -4.03 -4.09
CA ALA A 25 4.87 -2.70 -4.58
C ALA A 25 5.92 -1.67 -4.14
N ILE A 26 6.31 -1.68 -2.87
CA ILE A 26 7.39 -0.82 -2.34
C ILE A 26 8.70 -1.04 -3.10
N GLU A 27 9.07 -2.28 -3.38
CA GLU A 27 10.28 -2.58 -4.15
C GLU A 27 10.24 -1.95 -5.55
N LYS A 28 9.11 -2.07 -6.26
CA LYS A 28 8.91 -1.45 -7.58
C LYS A 28 9.03 0.08 -7.50
N ILE A 29 8.40 0.71 -6.51
CA ILE A 29 8.44 2.16 -6.30
C ILE A 29 9.87 2.61 -6.00
N ARG A 30 10.56 1.93 -5.08
CA ARG A 30 11.95 2.22 -4.72
C ARG A 30 12.86 2.16 -5.94
N GLN A 31 12.74 1.12 -6.76
CA GLN A 31 13.52 0.96 -7.97
C GLN A 31 13.23 2.07 -8.99
N SER A 32 11.95 2.46 -9.19
CA SER A 32 11.61 3.53 -10.13
C SER A 32 12.05 4.92 -9.67
N MET A 33 12.07 5.18 -8.36
CA MET A 33 12.54 6.46 -7.81
C MET A 33 14.07 6.59 -7.78
N GLY A 34 14.80 5.48 -7.79
CA GLY A 34 16.26 5.49 -7.78
C GLY A 34 16.82 6.28 -6.59
N SER A 35 17.66 7.28 -6.86
CA SER A 35 18.29 8.11 -5.83
C SER A 35 17.29 8.96 -5.04
N GLU A 36 16.17 9.36 -5.63
CA GLU A 36 15.14 10.17 -4.96
C GLU A 36 14.47 9.42 -3.81
N TRP A 37 14.54 8.09 -3.79
CA TRP A 37 14.02 7.28 -2.68
C TRP A 37 14.63 7.67 -1.32
N SER A 38 15.88 8.11 -1.32
CA SER A 38 16.60 8.56 -0.11
C SER A 38 16.00 9.82 0.55
N LEU A 39 15.11 10.54 -0.15
CA LEU A 39 14.43 11.72 0.38
C LEU A 39 13.30 11.37 1.36
N TYR A 40 12.83 10.12 1.36
CA TYR A 40 11.73 9.67 2.20
C TYR A 40 12.25 9.11 3.52
N THR A 41 11.69 9.60 4.63
CA THR A 41 12.03 9.12 5.96
C THR A 41 11.45 7.72 6.21
N HIS A 42 11.93 7.03 7.26
CA HIS A 42 11.31 5.77 7.68
C HIS A 42 9.81 5.93 7.95
N GLY A 43 9.40 7.03 8.59
CA GLY A 43 7.98 7.31 8.84
C GLY A 43 7.17 7.54 7.58
N ASP A 44 7.75 8.17 6.55
CA ASP A 44 7.10 8.30 5.25
C ASP A 44 6.90 6.93 4.58
N ILE A 45 7.93 6.08 4.63
CA ILE A 45 7.86 4.73 4.07
C ILE A 45 6.81 3.88 4.81
N GLU A 46 6.72 3.97 6.14
CA GLU A 46 5.71 3.25 6.90
C GLU A 46 4.29 3.76 6.62
N ALA A 47 4.10 5.08 6.46
CA ALA A 47 2.82 5.65 6.04
C ALA A 47 2.42 5.18 4.62
N LEU A 48 3.38 5.12 3.69
CA LEU A 48 3.15 4.58 2.35
C LEU A 48 2.77 3.10 2.40
N LYS A 49 3.48 2.28 3.20
CA LYS A 49 3.14 0.87 3.40
C LYS A 49 1.74 0.71 4.00
N TYR A 50 1.40 1.54 4.99
CA TYR A 50 0.08 1.52 5.62
C TYR A 50 -1.01 1.75 4.57
N ILE A 51 -0.96 2.83 3.80
CA ILE A 51 -2.01 3.11 2.82
C ILE A 51 -2.09 2.06 1.71
N LEU A 52 -0.95 1.48 1.30
CA LEU A 52 -0.93 0.37 0.32
C LEU A 52 -1.53 -0.92 0.88
N ARG A 53 -1.39 -1.20 2.19
CA ARG A 53 -2.10 -2.32 2.85
C ARG A 53 -3.59 -2.11 2.81
N GLU A 54 -4.06 -0.91 3.12
CA GLU A 54 -5.49 -0.59 3.09
C GLU A 54 -6.02 -0.70 1.66
N CYS A 55 -5.32 -0.13 0.67
CA CYS A 55 -5.66 -0.32 -0.74
C CYS A 55 -5.81 -1.80 -1.09
N TRP A 56 -4.82 -2.64 -0.74
CA TRP A 56 -4.85 -4.07 -1.02
C TRP A 56 -6.02 -4.81 -0.33
N VAL A 57 -6.43 -4.37 0.87
CA VAL A 57 -7.56 -4.96 1.61
C VAL A 57 -8.89 -4.63 0.95
N PHE A 58 -9.07 -3.38 0.50
CA PHE A 58 -10.34 -2.88 -0.01
C PHE A 58 -10.56 -3.14 -1.51
N MET A 59 -9.50 -3.35 -2.29
CA MET A 59 -9.62 -3.67 -3.71
C MET A 59 -9.53 -5.17 -3.99
N ASP A 60 -10.15 -5.60 -5.08
CA ASP A 60 -9.95 -6.96 -5.57
C ASP A 60 -8.53 -7.15 -6.14
N ARG A 61 -8.11 -8.41 -6.24
CA ARG A 61 -6.77 -8.77 -6.68
C ARG A 61 -6.46 -8.35 -8.12
N ASP A 62 -7.44 -8.42 -9.02
CA ASP A 62 -7.25 -8.09 -10.43
C ASP A 62 -7.05 -6.59 -10.61
N THR A 63 -7.71 -5.79 -9.76
CA THR A 63 -7.54 -4.34 -9.68
C THR A 63 -6.16 -3.98 -9.13
N TRP A 64 -5.70 -4.63 -8.07
CA TRP A 64 -4.34 -4.44 -7.54
C TRP A 64 -3.25 -4.75 -8.56
N ASP A 65 -3.39 -5.87 -9.28
CA ASP A 65 -2.37 -6.34 -10.23
C ASP A 65 -2.25 -5.42 -11.47
N LYS A 66 -3.23 -4.54 -11.72
CA LYS A 66 -3.19 -3.53 -12.80
C LYS A 66 -2.45 -2.24 -12.42
N ILE A 67 -2.15 -2.04 -11.14
CA ILE A 67 -1.50 -0.81 -10.68
C ILE A 67 -0.05 -0.75 -11.20
N SER A 68 0.25 0.32 -11.93
CA SER A 68 1.58 0.57 -12.49
C SER A 68 2.47 1.32 -11.49
N PHE A 69 2.86 0.67 -10.39
CA PHE A 69 3.67 1.28 -9.32
C PHE A 69 4.97 1.95 -9.80
N THR A 70 5.55 1.47 -10.89
CA THR A 70 6.78 2.05 -11.49
C THR A 70 6.56 3.37 -12.22
N ARG A 71 5.30 3.79 -12.43
CA ARG A 71 4.92 5.07 -13.06
C ARG A 71 4.57 6.16 -12.05
N LEU A 72 4.56 5.85 -10.76
CA LEU A 72 4.30 6.83 -9.72
C LEU A 72 5.41 7.87 -9.69
N THR A 73 5.05 9.15 -9.63
CA THR A 73 6.00 10.25 -9.52
C THR A 73 6.23 10.60 -8.05
N GLY A 74 7.27 11.38 -7.75
CA GLY A 74 7.49 11.88 -6.39
C GLY A 74 6.33 12.71 -5.83
N LEU A 75 5.53 13.36 -6.70
CA LEU A 75 4.30 14.04 -6.28
C LEU A 75 3.23 13.04 -5.81
N ASP A 76 3.00 11.98 -6.59
CA ASP A 76 2.05 10.92 -6.22
C ASP A 76 2.44 10.28 -4.89
N LEU A 77 3.74 10.00 -4.69
CA LEU A 77 4.22 9.40 -3.46
C LEU A 77 4.00 10.32 -2.27
N ARG A 78 4.30 11.61 -2.37
CA ARG A 78 4.04 12.57 -1.29
C ARG A 78 2.55 12.63 -0.94
N GLU A 79 1.68 12.59 -1.94
CA GLU A 79 0.23 12.60 -1.71
C GLU A 79 -0.26 11.31 -1.06
N LEU A 80 0.18 10.14 -1.55
CA LEU A 80 -0.11 8.84 -0.91
C LEU A 80 0.43 8.77 0.53
N ILE A 81 1.63 9.26 0.78
CA ILE A 81 2.22 9.34 2.13
C ILE A 81 1.37 10.23 3.04
N SER A 82 0.92 11.39 2.55
CA SER A 82 0.06 12.29 3.33
C SER A 82 -1.28 11.63 3.68
N ILE A 83 -1.90 10.92 2.71
CA ILE A 83 -3.11 10.14 2.95
C ILE A 83 -2.85 9.04 4.00
N GLY A 84 -1.74 8.32 3.87
CA GLY A 84 -1.34 7.27 4.81
C GLY A 84 -1.12 7.77 6.23
N LYS A 85 -0.50 8.94 6.41
CA LYS A 85 -0.35 9.59 7.72
C LYS A 85 -1.72 9.94 8.33
N ASN A 86 -2.56 10.62 7.56
CA ASN A 86 -3.90 11.02 8.01
C ASN A 86 -4.76 9.81 8.42
N ALA A 87 -4.65 8.69 7.68
CA ALA A 87 -5.37 7.47 7.97
C ALA A 87 -4.80 6.74 9.21
N ALA A 88 -3.48 6.63 9.34
CA ALA A 88 -2.84 6.04 10.52
C ALA A 88 -3.13 6.84 11.82
N GLU A 89 -3.31 8.15 11.70
CA GLU A 89 -3.71 9.05 12.80
C GLU A 89 -5.24 9.09 13.03
N ASN A 90 -6.02 8.29 12.28
CA ASN A 90 -7.50 8.27 12.32
C ASN A 90 -8.17 9.62 12.01
N THR A 91 -7.47 10.53 11.33
CA THR A 91 -8.03 11.82 10.88
C THR A 91 -9.00 11.62 9.72
N ILE A 92 -8.77 10.58 8.91
CA ILE A 92 -9.70 10.07 7.90
C ILE A 92 -9.87 8.56 8.11
N ASN A 93 -11.04 8.02 7.77
CA ASN A 93 -11.24 6.57 7.82
C ASN A 93 -10.57 5.86 6.63
N GLU A 94 -10.31 4.55 6.80
CA GLU A 94 -9.61 3.70 5.82
C GLU A 94 -10.30 3.72 4.45
N GLN A 95 -11.63 3.62 4.40
CA GLN A 95 -12.38 3.62 3.14
C GLN A 95 -12.20 4.94 2.36
N LYS A 96 -12.23 6.08 3.06
CA LYS A 96 -11.99 7.39 2.45
C LYS A 96 -10.54 7.53 1.97
N ALA A 97 -9.60 7.03 2.76
CA ALA A 97 -8.18 7.03 2.41
C ALA A 97 -7.91 6.20 1.14
N VAL A 98 -8.54 5.02 1.03
CA VAL A 98 -8.46 4.17 -0.16
C VAL A 98 -9.04 4.89 -1.38
N GLN A 99 -10.24 5.48 -1.28
CA GLN A 99 -10.84 6.23 -2.40
C GLN A 99 -9.94 7.35 -2.92
N MET A 100 -9.29 8.10 -2.02
CA MET A 100 -8.34 9.15 -2.41
C MET A 100 -7.10 8.55 -3.08
N SER A 101 -6.60 7.43 -2.55
CA SER A 101 -5.43 6.75 -3.09
C SER A 101 -5.68 6.14 -4.47
N GLU A 102 -6.87 5.60 -4.72
CA GLU A 102 -7.27 5.06 -6.03
C GLU A 102 -7.20 6.12 -7.13
N ALA A 103 -7.60 7.36 -6.84
CA ALA A 103 -7.52 8.47 -7.79
C ALA A 103 -6.07 8.73 -8.25
N ILE A 104 -5.09 8.48 -7.37
CA ILE A 104 -3.66 8.62 -7.66
C ILE A 104 -3.14 7.38 -8.39
N LEU A 105 -3.43 6.18 -7.85
CA LEU A 105 -2.91 4.89 -8.34
C LEU A 105 -3.42 4.55 -9.75
N PHE A 106 -4.59 5.06 -10.13
CA PHE A 106 -5.18 4.86 -11.46
C PHE A 106 -5.18 6.13 -12.33
N SER A 107 -4.49 7.18 -11.91
CA SER A 107 -4.33 8.39 -12.73
C SER A 107 -3.61 8.05 -14.05
N LYS A 108 -4.19 8.48 -15.18
CA LYS A 108 -3.59 8.24 -16.50
C LYS A 108 -2.36 9.14 -16.65
N LYS A 109 -1.17 8.52 -16.63
CA LYS A 109 0.12 9.16 -16.92
C LYS A 109 0.71 8.65 -18.23
#